data_AF-A0A485LCG6-F1
#
_entry.id   AF-A0A485LCG6-F1
#
_cell.length_a   1.000
_cell.length_b   1.000
_cell.length_c   1.000
_cell.angle_alpha   90.00
_cell.angle_beta   90.00
_cell.angle_gamma   90.00
#
_symmetry.space_group_name_H-M   'P 1'
#
loop_
_entity.id
_entity.type
_entity.pdbx_description
1 polymer ?
#
loop_
_entity_poly.entity_id
_entity_poly.type
_entity_poly.pdbx_seq_one_letter_code
_entity_poly.pdbx_strand_id
1 'polypeptide(L)'
;MLSAAGTTMIYPQSLDDAYKAKTTANVASNSACVAACQASNGCAGVVYSTSAKSCALFQPKPSNFANLVAGWVFNPVTNVDTGSVQYSRMAMSTLPNAYIKQSVPGVASSDACALAATKAGYTLFGYNSATKVCSYFAPTASTTKALSLVNTPLVPVALAGLFGSDVVSGSNAATTASDCYKLCIPSQNNCFGSVFDTSAKSCAFYQAGFDAASILGWVIPKTLPTAMTTVNRVDLYVTAHQDDHELFMSAPVYYSIKNPTTKSVFVYMSAGDAGQTDGWYQAREAGTLASSKTWINMFGNYSPVPTSSTVLLSGHHIQKITIGNTVHYFLRLSEANLDKVLNSGTKAAPFDQSQEFYANAAAVKAALKAILVAEASKVAKVTASYGDYLIDPNGDHVLHTSSGRVTAELLNSDAAFNTCVSQTPFFGYQHWLDTVNEVDPELTAQRVMWLQLGVGILAKYPQRTDYWSEHSAALGRVYLGTPIVRSGTCNF
;
A
#
# COMPACT_ATOMS: atom_id res chain seq x y z
N MET A 1 -15.59 -12.97 14.66
CA MET A 1 -15.61 -11.70 15.42
C MET A 1 -17.07 -11.32 15.73
N LEU A 2 -17.36 -10.21 16.41
CA LEU A 2 -18.73 -9.77 16.73
C LEU A 2 -19.07 -8.40 16.14
N SER A 3 -20.33 -8.19 15.74
CA SER A 3 -20.83 -6.88 15.32
C SER A 3 -21.12 -5.96 16.53
N ALA A 4 -21.40 -4.67 16.29
CA ALA A 4 -21.83 -3.72 17.33
C ALA A 4 -23.11 -4.17 18.05
N ALA A 5 -23.97 -4.92 17.37
CA ALA A 5 -25.19 -5.51 17.92
C ALA A 5 -24.95 -6.88 18.58
N GLY A 6 -23.70 -7.31 18.76
CA GLY A 6 -23.35 -8.60 19.36
C GLY A 6 -23.58 -9.80 18.44
N THR A 7 -23.76 -9.60 17.13
CA THR A 7 -23.97 -10.68 16.17
C THR A 7 -22.66 -11.38 15.83
N THR A 8 -22.66 -12.72 15.77
CA THR A 8 -21.47 -13.49 15.37
C THR A 8 -21.16 -13.29 13.88
N MET A 9 -19.96 -12.80 13.60
CA MET A 9 -19.38 -12.66 12.27
C MET A 9 -18.44 -13.83 11.99
N ILE A 10 -18.78 -14.62 10.98
CA ILE A 10 -17.96 -15.72 10.46
C ILE A 10 -17.10 -15.17 9.33
N TYR A 11 -15.78 -15.38 9.39
CA TYR A 11 -14.88 -15.02 8.29
C TYR A 11 -14.39 -16.29 7.60
N PRO A 12 -14.32 -16.32 6.26
CA PRO A 12 -13.84 -17.47 5.51
C PRO A 12 -12.30 -17.55 5.49
N GLN A 13 -11.64 -17.20 6.59
CA GLN A 13 -10.20 -17.27 6.75
C GLN A 13 -9.86 -18.19 7.92
N SER A 14 -9.01 -19.19 7.68
CA SER A 14 -8.50 -20.03 8.76
C SER A 14 -7.52 -19.21 9.59
N LEU A 15 -7.65 -19.29 10.91
CA LEU A 15 -6.66 -18.74 11.83
C LEU A 15 -5.51 -19.76 11.95
N ASP A 16 -4.28 -19.28 11.87
CA ASP A 16 -3.08 -20.12 11.93
C ASP A 16 -2.91 -20.70 13.35
N ASP A 17 -2.62 -22.00 13.41
CA ASP A 17 -2.41 -22.77 14.64
C ASP A 17 -1.31 -22.18 15.52
N ALA A 18 -0.34 -21.46 14.95
CA ALA A 18 0.67 -20.72 15.68
C ALA A 18 0.08 -19.73 16.69
N TYR A 19 -1.14 -19.22 16.45
CA TYR A 19 -1.84 -18.29 17.34
C TYR A 19 -2.98 -18.93 18.14
N LYS A 20 -3.12 -20.25 18.07
CA LYS A 20 -4.08 -20.99 18.88
C LYS A 20 -3.69 -20.85 20.35
N ALA A 21 -4.59 -20.29 21.15
CA ALA A 21 -4.41 -20.06 22.57
C ALA A 21 -4.74 -21.32 23.37
N LYS A 22 -5.92 -21.87 23.11
CA LYS A 22 -6.46 -23.06 23.77
C LYS A 22 -7.53 -23.72 22.91
N THR A 23 -7.73 -25.02 23.12
CA THR A 23 -8.90 -25.75 22.59
C THR A 23 -9.68 -26.33 23.76
N THR A 24 -10.99 -26.08 23.77
CA THR A 24 -11.91 -26.61 24.78
C THR A 24 -12.85 -27.61 24.11
N ALA A 25 -12.91 -28.83 24.65
CA ALA A 25 -13.84 -29.86 24.19
C ALA A 25 -15.24 -29.66 24.83
N ASN A 26 -16.24 -30.35 24.29
CA ASN A 26 -17.62 -30.38 24.79
C ASN A 26 -18.32 -29.00 24.83
N VAL A 27 -17.97 -28.10 23.92
CA VAL A 27 -18.65 -26.82 23.76
C VAL A 27 -19.95 -27.02 22.98
N ALA A 28 -21.07 -26.65 23.59
CA ALA A 28 -22.41 -26.98 23.11
C ALA A 28 -22.77 -26.35 21.75
N SER A 29 -22.18 -25.19 21.44
CA SER A 29 -22.50 -24.43 20.23
C SER A 29 -21.38 -23.45 19.87
N ASN A 30 -21.43 -22.96 18.63
CA ASN A 30 -20.59 -21.83 18.20
C ASN A 30 -20.83 -20.58 19.07
N SER A 31 -22.08 -20.30 19.48
CA SER A 31 -22.39 -19.16 20.34
C SER A 31 -21.72 -19.27 21.71
N ALA A 32 -21.68 -20.47 22.32
CA ALA A 32 -20.95 -20.70 23.57
C ALA A 32 -19.44 -20.55 23.37
N CYS A 33 -18.91 -20.97 22.22
CA CYS A 33 -17.51 -20.79 21.86
C CYS A 33 -17.13 -19.31 21.74
N VAL A 34 -17.97 -18.51 21.09
CA VAL A 34 -17.81 -17.05 20.99
C VAL A 34 -17.90 -16.38 22.37
N ALA A 35 -18.85 -16.76 23.21
CA ALA A 35 -18.96 -16.24 24.58
C ALA A 35 -17.70 -16.52 25.41
N ALA A 36 -17.11 -17.71 25.26
CA ALA A 36 -15.85 -18.06 25.90
C ALA A 36 -14.66 -17.20 25.40
N CYS A 37 -14.67 -16.78 24.14
CA CYS A 37 -13.70 -15.82 23.61
C CYS A 37 -13.89 -14.43 24.22
N GLN A 38 -15.12 -13.94 24.31
CA GLN A 38 -15.40 -12.62 24.93
C GLN A 38 -14.92 -12.52 26.38
N ALA A 39 -15.05 -13.62 27.13
CA ALA A 39 -14.58 -13.70 28.52
C ALA A 39 -13.05 -13.87 28.64
N SER A 40 -12.35 -14.16 27.53
CA SER A 40 -10.91 -14.41 27.51
C SER A 40 -10.15 -13.15 27.11
N ASN A 41 -9.30 -12.65 28.00
CA ASN A 41 -8.47 -11.49 27.70
C ASN A 41 -7.57 -11.78 26.47
N GLY A 42 -7.59 -10.88 25.49
CA GLY A 42 -6.79 -10.99 24.27
C GLY A 42 -7.34 -11.95 23.19
N CYS A 43 -8.47 -12.64 23.40
CA CYS A 43 -9.02 -13.51 22.36
C CYS A 43 -9.50 -12.69 21.15
N ALA A 44 -8.98 -13.01 19.97
CA ALA A 44 -9.29 -12.34 18.71
C ALA A 44 -10.30 -13.13 17.84
N GLY A 45 -10.39 -14.45 18.04
CA GLY A 45 -11.25 -15.27 17.21
C GLY A 45 -11.43 -16.69 17.73
N VAL A 46 -12.37 -17.41 17.09
CA VAL A 46 -12.68 -18.80 17.42
C VAL A 46 -12.84 -19.65 16.18
N VAL A 47 -12.52 -20.94 16.30
CA VAL A 47 -12.93 -21.99 15.36
C VAL A 47 -13.74 -23.01 16.15
N TYR A 48 -15.01 -23.16 15.79
CA TYR A 48 -15.91 -24.15 16.38
C TYR A 48 -16.12 -25.34 15.46
N SER A 49 -15.82 -26.55 15.92
CA SER A 49 -16.16 -27.78 15.25
C SER A 49 -17.46 -28.33 15.81
N THR A 50 -18.50 -28.37 14.97
CA THR A 50 -19.81 -28.93 15.36
C THR A 50 -19.73 -30.45 15.56
N SER A 51 -18.97 -31.16 14.73
CA SER A 51 -18.80 -32.61 14.82
C SER A 51 -18.02 -33.03 16.06
N ALA A 52 -16.95 -32.32 16.39
CA ALA A 52 -16.13 -32.61 17.58
C ALA A 52 -16.63 -31.91 18.85
N LYS A 53 -17.66 -31.05 18.73
CA LYS A 53 -18.10 -30.12 19.79
C LYS A 53 -16.93 -29.41 20.46
N SER A 54 -15.96 -28.95 19.66
CA SER A 54 -14.73 -28.35 20.16
C SER A 54 -14.63 -26.89 19.76
N CYS A 55 -14.04 -26.09 20.64
CA CYS A 55 -13.85 -24.65 20.47
C CYS A 55 -12.37 -24.32 20.60
N ALA A 56 -11.73 -23.93 19.51
CA ALA A 56 -10.38 -23.38 19.54
C ALA A 56 -10.48 -21.85 19.65
N LEU A 57 -9.83 -21.28 20.67
CA LEU A 57 -9.66 -19.84 20.80
C LEU A 57 -8.30 -19.44 20.23
N PHE A 58 -8.29 -18.29 19.57
CA PHE A 58 -7.12 -17.72 18.91
C PHE A 58 -6.86 -16.34 19.49
N GLN A 59 -5.60 -16.07 19.84
CA GLN A 59 -5.20 -14.81 20.43
C GLN A 59 -3.84 -14.36 19.89
N PRO A 60 -3.59 -13.05 19.78
CA PRO A 60 -2.26 -12.54 19.50
C PRO A 60 -1.22 -13.11 20.47
N LYS A 61 -0.02 -13.44 19.97
CA LYS A 61 1.09 -13.87 20.82
C LYS A 61 1.78 -12.65 21.42
N PRO A 62 2.20 -12.72 22.70
CA PRO A 62 3.04 -11.68 23.28
C PRO A 62 4.33 -11.56 22.47
N SER A 63 4.78 -10.32 22.23
CA SER A 63 6.10 -10.05 21.66
C SER A 63 7.16 -10.04 22.75
N ASN A 64 8.43 -10.22 22.37
CA ASN A 64 9.56 -9.96 23.26
C ASN A 64 9.69 -8.48 23.65
N PHE A 65 8.97 -7.59 22.96
CA PHE A 65 8.87 -6.18 23.29
C PHE A 65 7.59 -5.90 24.09
N ALA A 66 7.73 -5.25 25.25
CA ALA A 66 6.65 -5.04 26.21
C ALA A 66 5.40 -4.35 25.65
N ASN A 67 5.53 -3.58 24.56
CA ASN A 67 4.45 -2.81 23.94
C ASN A 67 4.01 -3.37 22.58
N LEU A 68 4.50 -4.54 22.18
CA LEU A 68 4.14 -5.16 20.90
C LEU A 68 3.39 -6.47 21.16
N VAL A 69 2.38 -6.71 20.34
CA VAL A 69 1.64 -7.97 20.34
C VAL A 69 1.57 -8.46 18.90
N ALA A 70 2.00 -9.69 18.65
CA ALA A 70 1.93 -10.31 17.34
C ALA A 70 0.51 -10.82 17.11
N GLY A 71 -0.23 -10.25 16.17
CA GLY A 71 -1.62 -10.64 15.89
C GLY A 71 -2.01 -10.43 14.44
N TRP A 72 -3.28 -10.71 14.14
CA TRP A 72 -3.84 -10.43 12.82
C TRP A 72 -4.17 -8.96 12.66
N VAL A 73 -3.80 -8.39 11.53
CA VAL A 73 -4.37 -7.13 11.08
C VAL A 73 -5.53 -7.48 10.16
N PHE A 74 -6.75 -7.35 10.68
CA PHE A 74 -7.94 -7.41 9.83
C PHE A 74 -8.08 -6.07 9.11
N ASN A 75 -8.12 -6.08 7.77
CA ASN A 75 -8.41 -4.89 6.98
C ASN A 75 -9.81 -4.99 6.36
N PRO A 76 -10.88 -4.58 7.08
CA PRO A 76 -12.25 -4.72 6.59
C PRO A 76 -12.57 -3.85 5.39
N VAL A 77 -11.88 -2.71 5.26
CA VAL A 77 -12.15 -1.71 4.25
C VAL A 77 -11.10 -1.80 3.16
N THR A 78 -11.55 -2.07 1.94
CA THR A 78 -10.68 -2.14 0.76
C THR A 78 -11.12 -1.10 -0.26
N ASN A 79 -10.15 -0.45 -0.89
CA ASN A 79 -10.40 0.52 -1.96
C ASN A 79 -10.35 -0.19 -3.31
N VAL A 80 -11.39 -0.03 -4.11
CA VAL A 80 -11.54 -0.57 -5.46
C VAL A 80 -11.52 0.57 -6.48
N ASP A 81 -10.80 0.36 -7.57
CA ASP A 81 -10.86 1.21 -8.75
C ASP A 81 -11.06 0.34 -9.99
N THR A 82 -12.03 0.75 -10.81
CA THR A 82 -12.41 0.10 -12.07
C THR A 82 -12.08 0.96 -13.30
N GLY A 83 -11.43 2.10 -13.10
CA GLY A 83 -11.26 3.18 -14.08
C GLY A 83 -12.51 4.06 -14.24
N SER A 84 -13.71 3.45 -14.17
CA SER A 84 -14.99 4.16 -14.31
C SER A 84 -15.54 4.69 -12.98
N VAL A 85 -15.31 3.98 -11.88
CA VAL A 85 -15.72 4.35 -10.53
C VAL A 85 -14.68 3.92 -9.51
N GLN A 86 -14.45 4.77 -8.52
CA GLN A 86 -13.65 4.49 -7.33
C GLN A 86 -14.58 4.40 -6.13
N TYR A 87 -14.38 3.38 -5.31
CA TYR A 87 -15.18 3.20 -4.10
C TYR A 87 -14.40 2.43 -3.04
N SER A 88 -14.68 2.71 -1.78
CA SER A 88 -14.28 1.84 -0.69
C SER A 88 -15.39 0.84 -0.43
N ARG A 89 -15.02 -0.35 0.04
CA ARG A 89 -15.98 -1.40 0.36
C ARG A 89 -15.61 -2.17 1.61
N MET A 90 -16.64 -2.66 2.27
CA MET A 90 -16.58 -3.56 3.40
C MET A 90 -17.35 -4.82 3.03
N ALA A 91 -16.63 -5.95 2.93
CA ALA A 91 -17.26 -7.24 2.65
C ALA A 91 -18.03 -7.74 3.87
N MET A 92 -18.98 -8.65 3.62
CA MET A 92 -19.82 -9.26 4.65
C MET A 92 -20.58 -8.24 5.51
N SER A 93 -20.94 -7.11 4.90
CA SER A 93 -21.42 -5.92 5.60
C SER A 93 -22.64 -5.34 4.92
N THR A 94 -23.58 -4.84 5.72
CA THR A 94 -24.80 -4.17 5.24
C THR A 94 -25.23 -3.06 6.18
N LEU A 95 -26.09 -2.16 5.69
CA LEU A 95 -26.84 -1.24 6.52
C LEU A 95 -28.29 -1.73 6.70
N PRO A 96 -28.96 -1.32 7.79
CA PRO A 96 -30.38 -1.60 8.00
C PRO A 96 -31.26 -1.16 6.83
N ASN A 97 -32.29 -1.96 6.52
CA ASN A 97 -33.20 -1.71 5.39
C ASN A 97 -33.92 -0.35 5.48
N ALA A 98 -34.07 0.21 6.69
CA ALA A 98 -34.66 1.53 6.90
C ALA A 98 -33.89 2.67 6.20
N TYR A 99 -32.61 2.46 5.86
CA TYR A 99 -31.78 3.45 5.17
C TYR A 99 -31.80 3.33 3.64
N ILE A 100 -32.43 2.28 3.11
CA ILE A 100 -32.54 2.08 1.65
C ILE A 100 -33.43 3.18 1.07
N LYS A 101 -32.90 3.92 0.10
CA LYS A 101 -33.66 4.91 -0.67
C LYS A 101 -34.13 4.37 -2.01
N GLN A 102 -33.38 3.42 -2.57
CA GLN A 102 -33.68 2.79 -3.84
C GLN A 102 -33.03 1.41 -3.90
N SER A 103 -33.65 0.47 -4.61
CA SER A 103 -33.05 -0.83 -4.90
C SER A 103 -33.18 -1.15 -6.39
N VAL A 104 -32.13 -1.75 -6.94
CA VAL A 104 -31.99 -2.13 -8.35
C VAL A 104 -31.65 -3.62 -8.41
N PRO A 105 -32.57 -4.49 -8.88
CA PRO A 105 -32.31 -5.92 -9.02
C PRO A 105 -31.47 -6.22 -10.27
N GLY A 106 -30.93 -7.44 -10.36
CA GLY A 106 -30.24 -7.94 -11.55
C GLY A 106 -28.86 -7.31 -11.82
N VAL A 107 -28.24 -6.69 -10.80
CA VAL A 107 -26.93 -6.08 -10.94
C VAL A 107 -25.84 -7.16 -10.85
N ALA A 108 -24.93 -7.19 -11.83
CA ALA A 108 -24.00 -8.31 -12.00
C ALA A 108 -22.91 -8.38 -10.92
N SER A 109 -22.48 -7.23 -10.38
CA SER A 109 -21.35 -7.13 -9.45
C SER A 109 -21.44 -5.90 -8.55
N SER A 110 -20.61 -5.85 -7.51
CA SER A 110 -20.45 -4.64 -6.68
C SER A 110 -19.92 -3.45 -7.50
N ASP A 111 -19.09 -3.69 -8.51
CA ASP A 111 -18.58 -2.65 -9.40
C ASP A 111 -19.70 -2.00 -10.22
N ALA A 112 -20.56 -2.83 -10.80
CA ALA A 112 -21.74 -2.37 -11.52
C ALA A 112 -22.71 -1.62 -10.59
N CYS A 113 -22.84 -2.09 -9.34
CA CYS A 113 -23.64 -1.42 -8.32
C CYS A 113 -23.09 -0.03 -7.95
N ALA A 114 -21.77 0.08 -7.74
CA ALA A 114 -21.09 1.35 -7.47
C ALA A 114 -21.24 2.35 -8.62
N LEU A 115 -21.10 1.89 -9.86
CA LEU A 115 -21.29 2.71 -11.06
C LEU A 115 -22.74 3.18 -11.18
N ALA A 116 -23.71 2.30 -10.93
CA ALA A 116 -25.12 2.64 -10.97
C ALA A 116 -25.51 3.63 -9.86
N ALA A 117 -25.01 3.44 -8.64
CA ALA A 117 -25.19 4.38 -7.53
C ALA A 117 -24.65 5.78 -7.86
N THR A 118 -23.43 5.85 -8.41
CA THR A 118 -22.83 7.10 -8.89
C THR A 118 -23.73 7.81 -9.91
N LYS A 119 -24.22 7.08 -10.93
CA LYS A 119 -25.12 7.63 -11.96
C LYS A 119 -26.46 8.10 -11.39
N ALA A 120 -26.93 7.47 -10.32
CA ALA A 120 -28.15 7.83 -9.61
C ALA A 120 -27.92 8.94 -8.55
N GLY A 121 -26.71 9.45 -8.38
CA GLY A 121 -26.39 10.52 -7.43
C GLY A 121 -26.24 10.06 -5.97
N TYR A 122 -26.01 8.77 -5.73
CA TYR A 122 -25.81 8.20 -4.40
C TYR A 122 -24.34 7.88 -4.13
N THR A 123 -23.88 8.25 -2.94
CA THR A 123 -22.53 7.92 -2.46
C THR A 123 -22.48 6.52 -1.85
N LEU A 124 -23.43 6.13 -0.99
CA LEU A 124 -23.44 4.82 -0.35
C LEU A 124 -24.29 3.81 -1.12
N PHE A 125 -23.81 2.57 -1.19
CA PHE A 125 -24.53 1.47 -1.80
C PHE A 125 -24.29 0.15 -1.06
N GLY A 126 -25.17 -0.82 -1.27
CA GLY A 126 -25.06 -2.19 -0.78
C GLY A 126 -25.31 -3.15 -1.93
N TYR A 127 -24.41 -4.11 -2.14
CA TYR A 127 -24.59 -5.15 -3.16
C TYR A 127 -24.70 -6.51 -2.48
N ASN A 128 -25.83 -7.19 -2.66
CA ASN A 128 -26.01 -8.56 -2.20
C ASN A 128 -25.72 -9.53 -3.35
N SER A 129 -24.65 -10.31 -3.20
CA SER A 129 -24.16 -11.22 -4.24
C SER A 129 -25.06 -12.44 -4.47
N ALA A 130 -25.88 -12.83 -3.49
CA ALA A 130 -26.81 -13.94 -3.57
C ALA A 130 -28.08 -13.56 -4.32
N THR A 131 -28.64 -12.38 -4.05
CA THR A 131 -29.88 -11.90 -4.68
C THR A 131 -29.63 -11.02 -5.92
N LYS A 132 -28.38 -10.61 -6.17
CA LYS A 132 -28.00 -9.66 -7.23
C LYS A 132 -28.71 -8.30 -7.11
N VAL A 133 -29.07 -7.91 -5.88
CA VAL A 133 -29.72 -6.63 -5.60
C VAL A 133 -28.69 -5.59 -5.19
N CYS A 134 -28.78 -4.42 -5.79
CA CYS A 134 -28.02 -3.23 -5.46
C CYS A 134 -28.94 -2.23 -4.75
N SER A 135 -28.63 -1.86 -3.51
CA SER A 135 -29.40 -0.89 -2.71
C SER A 135 -28.61 0.40 -2.56
N TYR A 136 -29.27 1.55 -2.67
CA TYR A 136 -28.66 2.86 -2.44
C TYR A 136 -29.07 3.39 -1.08
N PHE A 137 -28.10 3.95 -0.35
CA PHE A 137 -28.32 4.49 0.98
C PHE A 137 -28.04 5.99 1.01
N ALA A 138 -28.73 6.71 1.89
CA ALA A 138 -28.43 8.10 2.20
C ALA A 138 -28.61 8.36 3.70
N PRO A 139 -27.69 9.08 4.36
CA PRO A 139 -27.88 9.50 5.73
C PRO A 139 -29.05 10.48 5.83
N THR A 140 -29.62 10.60 7.03
CA THR A 140 -30.57 11.67 7.34
C THR A 140 -29.81 12.99 7.38
N ALA A 141 -30.22 13.96 6.56
CA ALA A 141 -29.55 15.25 6.43
C ALA A 141 -29.49 15.99 7.78
N SER A 142 -28.35 16.64 8.04
CA SER A 142 -28.14 17.47 9.22
C SER A 142 -27.14 18.57 8.89
N THR A 143 -27.33 19.75 9.47
CA THR A 143 -26.42 20.89 9.35
C THR A 143 -25.33 20.91 10.43
N THR A 144 -25.50 20.14 11.51
CA THR A 144 -24.56 20.11 12.65
C THR A 144 -23.73 18.84 12.69
N LYS A 145 -24.21 17.76 12.05
CA LYS A 145 -23.55 16.45 11.99
C LYS A 145 -22.85 16.22 10.66
N ALA A 146 -21.57 15.90 10.71
CA ALA A 146 -20.77 15.53 9.55
C ALA A 146 -20.40 14.04 9.63
N LEU A 147 -20.81 13.25 8.63
CA LEU A 147 -20.44 11.85 8.46
C LEU A 147 -19.17 11.75 7.62
N SER A 148 -18.11 11.19 8.20
CA SER A 148 -16.84 10.91 7.55
C SER A 148 -16.71 9.42 7.32
N LEU A 149 -16.92 8.96 6.09
CA LEU A 149 -16.71 7.56 5.71
C LEU A 149 -15.22 7.30 5.45
N VAL A 150 -14.76 6.09 5.78
CA VAL A 150 -13.35 5.69 5.67
C VAL A 150 -12.87 5.67 4.23
N ASN A 151 -11.76 6.34 3.90
CA ASN A 151 -11.13 6.25 2.58
C ASN A 151 -9.60 6.17 2.68
N THR A 152 -8.94 7.23 3.12
CA THR A 152 -7.52 7.22 3.49
C THR A 152 -7.33 7.66 4.94
N PRO A 153 -6.20 7.39 5.61
CA PRO A 153 -6.03 7.76 7.03
C PRO A 153 -6.27 9.25 7.34
N LEU A 154 -6.13 10.13 6.35
CA LEU A 154 -6.28 11.58 6.51
C LEU A 154 -7.48 12.18 5.76
N VAL A 155 -7.99 11.52 4.72
CA VAL A 155 -9.01 12.07 3.82
C VAL A 155 -10.24 11.16 3.80
N PRO A 156 -11.36 11.56 4.43
CA PRO A 156 -12.61 10.81 4.40
C PRO A 156 -13.41 11.08 3.12
N VAL A 157 -14.43 10.24 2.87
CA VAL A 157 -15.58 10.66 2.05
C VAL A 157 -16.58 11.35 2.97
N ALA A 158 -16.65 12.67 2.88
CA ALA A 158 -17.49 13.50 3.75
C ALA A 158 -18.92 13.62 3.20
N LEU A 159 -19.91 13.42 4.08
CA LEU A 159 -21.33 13.59 3.82
C LEU A 159 -21.96 14.42 4.95
N ALA A 160 -22.97 15.22 4.61
CA ALA A 160 -23.79 15.90 5.62
C ALA A 160 -24.84 14.93 6.16
N GLY A 161 -24.99 14.86 7.48
CA GLY A 161 -25.99 13.99 8.11
C GLY A 161 -25.43 12.88 8.97
N LEU A 162 -26.33 11.96 9.32
CA LEU A 162 -26.07 10.83 10.19
C LEU A 162 -27.03 9.66 9.91
N PHE A 163 -26.68 8.47 10.39
CA PHE A 163 -27.61 7.34 10.50
C PHE A 163 -28.14 7.27 11.94
N GLY A 164 -29.10 6.38 12.20
CA GLY A 164 -29.68 6.17 13.53
C GLY A 164 -28.71 5.50 14.52
N SER A 165 -29.19 5.32 15.75
CA SER A 165 -28.40 4.73 16.85
C SER A 165 -28.12 3.23 16.66
N ASP A 166 -28.83 2.57 15.76
CA ASP A 166 -28.69 1.14 15.42
C ASP A 166 -27.39 0.78 14.70
N VAL A 167 -26.65 1.79 14.20
CA VAL A 167 -25.31 1.60 13.61
C VAL A 167 -24.18 2.19 14.46
N VAL A 168 -24.49 2.78 15.63
CA VAL A 168 -23.48 3.37 16.52
C VAL A 168 -22.80 2.29 17.36
N SER A 169 -21.47 2.22 17.32
CA SER A 169 -20.68 1.23 18.09
C SER A 169 -19.89 1.83 19.25
N GLY A 170 -19.76 3.16 19.31
CA GLY A 170 -19.07 3.85 20.40
C GLY A 170 -19.06 5.36 20.21
N SER A 171 -18.63 6.08 21.24
CA SER A 171 -18.49 7.54 21.20
C SER A 171 -17.26 7.99 21.97
N ASN A 172 -16.53 8.94 21.40
CA ASN A 172 -15.35 9.56 22.01
C ASN A 172 -15.45 11.09 21.95
N ALA A 173 -14.63 11.76 22.76
CA ALA A 173 -14.43 13.20 22.62
C ALA A 173 -13.59 13.49 21.36
N ALA A 174 -13.97 14.52 20.61
CA ALA A 174 -13.19 15.05 19.51
C ALA A 174 -13.43 16.55 19.38
N THR A 175 -12.44 17.30 18.90
CA THR A 175 -12.54 18.75 18.69
C THR A 175 -12.98 19.12 17.28
N THR A 176 -12.66 18.28 16.30
CA THR A 176 -12.97 18.49 14.88
C THR A 176 -13.47 17.21 14.23
N ALA A 177 -14.08 17.33 13.05
CA ALA A 177 -14.45 16.17 12.23
C ALA A 177 -13.23 15.36 11.78
N SER A 178 -12.08 15.99 11.58
CA SER A 178 -10.82 15.30 11.24
C SER A 178 -10.30 14.49 12.42
N ASP A 179 -10.38 15.03 13.64
CA ASP A 179 -9.97 14.29 14.85
C ASP A 179 -10.90 13.11 15.11
N CYS A 180 -12.22 13.33 14.96
CA CYS A 180 -13.21 12.26 15.04
C CYS A 180 -12.97 11.16 14.01
N TYR A 181 -12.63 11.53 12.78
CA TYR A 181 -12.32 10.61 11.70
C TYR A 181 -11.12 9.71 12.00
N LYS A 182 -10.03 10.27 12.53
CA LYS A 182 -8.81 9.50 12.89
C LYS A 182 -9.06 8.44 13.96
N LEU A 183 -10.11 8.59 14.76
CA LEU A 183 -10.51 7.61 15.78
C LEU A 183 -11.31 6.44 15.19
N CYS A 184 -11.84 6.57 13.96
CA CYS A 184 -12.41 5.46 13.22
C CYS A 184 -11.28 4.65 12.56
N ILE A 185 -10.87 3.57 13.22
CA ILE A 185 -9.80 2.67 12.77
C ILE A 185 -10.45 1.32 12.45
N PRO A 186 -10.77 1.02 11.17
CA PRO A 186 -11.53 -0.16 10.80
C PRO A 186 -10.95 -1.48 11.32
N SER A 187 -9.63 -1.59 11.36
CA SER A 187 -8.95 -2.79 11.88
C SER A 187 -9.09 -2.99 13.39
N GLN A 188 -9.39 -1.92 14.14
CA GLN A 188 -9.48 -1.94 15.61
C GLN A 188 -10.93 -1.94 16.10
N ASN A 189 -11.77 -1.08 15.53
CA ASN A 189 -13.16 -0.90 15.98
C ASN A 189 -14.20 -1.23 14.91
N ASN A 190 -13.77 -1.80 13.78
CA ASN A 190 -14.64 -2.27 12.68
C ASN A 190 -15.62 -1.20 12.16
N CYS A 191 -15.24 0.07 12.31
CA CYS A 191 -16.02 1.18 11.83
C CYS A 191 -15.93 1.30 10.30
N PHE A 192 -17.01 1.75 9.66
CA PHE A 192 -17.01 2.19 8.26
C PHE A 192 -17.03 3.73 8.13
N GLY A 193 -17.29 4.43 9.23
CA GLY A 193 -17.24 5.88 9.30
C GLY A 193 -17.43 6.41 10.72
N SER A 194 -17.34 7.73 10.85
CA SER A 194 -17.54 8.46 12.10
C SER A 194 -18.46 9.66 11.88
N VAL A 195 -19.23 10.04 12.89
CA VAL A 195 -20.03 11.27 12.88
C VAL A 195 -19.52 12.25 13.93
N PHE A 196 -19.16 13.45 13.49
CA PHE A 196 -18.83 14.56 14.38
C PHE A 196 -20.02 15.51 14.51
N ASP A 197 -20.40 15.82 15.74
CA ASP A 197 -21.37 16.85 16.07
C ASP A 197 -20.67 18.16 16.41
N THR A 198 -20.82 19.17 15.55
CA THR A 198 -20.23 20.49 15.76
C THR A 198 -20.84 21.24 16.94
N SER A 199 -22.10 20.97 17.29
CA SER A 199 -22.82 21.57 18.41
C SER A 199 -22.46 20.91 19.74
N ALA A 200 -22.51 19.57 19.80
CA ALA A 200 -22.20 18.83 21.03
C ALA A 200 -20.70 18.56 21.24
N LYS A 201 -19.85 18.84 20.24
CA LYS A 201 -18.41 18.50 20.25
C LYS A 201 -18.16 17.02 20.55
N SER A 202 -19.00 16.15 19.99
CA SER A 202 -18.95 14.71 20.23
C SER A 202 -18.67 13.94 18.93
N CYS A 203 -17.99 12.80 19.08
CA CYS A 203 -17.71 11.87 18.00
C CYS A 203 -18.42 10.54 18.25
N ALA A 204 -19.05 9.98 17.22
CA ALA A 204 -19.63 8.64 17.24
C ALA A 204 -19.02 7.78 16.14
N PHE A 205 -18.80 6.48 16.41
CA PHE A 205 -18.31 5.51 15.43
C PHE A 205 -19.46 4.69 14.89
N TYR A 206 -19.44 4.48 13.58
CA TYR A 206 -20.46 3.72 12.88
C TYR A 206 -19.93 2.38 12.42
N GLN A 207 -20.62 1.32 12.79
CA GLN A 207 -20.30 -0.05 12.41
C GLN A 207 -21.43 -0.63 11.56
N ALA A 208 -21.04 -1.37 10.52
CA ALA A 208 -22.00 -2.02 9.65
C ALA A 208 -22.61 -3.26 10.34
N GLY A 209 -23.84 -3.61 9.95
CA GLY A 209 -24.41 -4.91 10.24
C GLY A 209 -23.70 -6.01 9.44
N PHE A 210 -23.80 -7.26 9.91
CA PHE A 210 -23.20 -8.41 9.23
C PHE A 210 -24.22 -9.05 8.27
N ASP A 211 -23.81 -9.25 7.02
CA ASP A 211 -24.51 -10.11 6.07
C ASP A 211 -23.49 -10.76 5.14
N ALA A 212 -23.36 -12.09 5.19
CA ALA A 212 -22.28 -12.82 4.53
C ALA A 212 -22.27 -12.67 2.99
N ALA A 213 -23.42 -12.38 2.38
CA ALA A 213 -23.54 -12.22 0.93
C ALA A 213 -23.40 -10.76 0.47
N SER A 214 -23.41 -9.80 1.40
CA SER A 214 -23.46 -8.38 1.09
C SER A 214 -22.11 -7.68 1.18
N ILE A 215 -22.00 -6.64 0.36
CA ILE A 215 -20.90 -5.69 0.36
C ILE A 215 -21.51 -4.31 0.60
N LEU A 216 -21.14 -3.65 1.69
CA LEU A 216 -21.39 -2.23 1.88
C LEU A 216 -20.28 -1.46 1.18
N GLY A 217 -20.62 -0.48 0.35
CA GLY A 217 -19.65 0.34 -0.33
C GLY A 217 -20.03 1.81 -0.36
N TRP A 218 -19.04 2.65 -0.59
CA TRP A 218 -19.23 4.07 -0.78
C TRP A 218 -18.28 4.62 -1.83
N VAL A 219 -18.86 5.36 -2.78
CA VAL A 219 -18.18 5.98 -3.90
C VAL A 219 -17.23 7.04 -3.37
N ILE A 220 -15.98 7.00 -3.82
CA ILE A 220 -14.95 7.99 -3.50
C ILE A 220 -15.04 9.10 -4.55
N PRO A 221 -15.42 10.34 -4.18
CA PRO A 221 -15.38 11.45 -5.11
C PRO A 221 -13.93 11.71 -5.51
N LYS A 222 -13.69 12.04 -6.79
CA LYS A 222 -12.35 12.39 -7.30
C LYS A 222 -11.94 13.77 -6.78
N THR A 223 -11.47 13.84 -5.54
CA THR A 223 -11.05 15.08 -4.86
C THR A 223 -9.54 15.30 -4.88
N LEU A 224 -8.77 14.23 -5.09
CA LEU A 224 -7.31 14.29 -5.09
C LEU A 224 -6.78 14.51 -6.52
N PRO A 225 -5.73 15.33 -6.69
CA PRO A 225 -5.11 15.55 -7.99
C PRO A 225 -4.52 14.24 -8.54
N THR A 226 -4.72 14.00 -9.84
CA THR A 226 -4.16 12.84 -10.56
C THR A 226 -2.84 13.16 -11.26
N ALA A 227 -2.40 14.42 -11.21
CA ALA A 227 -1.17 14.90 -11.79
C ALA A 227 -0.58 16.04 -10.95
N MET A 228 0.74 16.20 -10.98
CA MET A 228 1.43 17.30 -10.34
C MET A 228 1.29 18.57 -11.18
N THR A 229 0.85 19.67 -10.57
CA THR A 229 0.78 20.98 -11.22
C THR A 229 2.11 21.73 -11.20
N THR A 230 2.90 21.51 -10.15
CA THR A 230 4.22 22.10 -9.95
C THR A 230 5.20 21.04 -9.50
N VAL A 231 6.39 21.01 -10.12
CA VAL A 231 7.50 20.12 -9.74
C VAL A 231 8.74 20.98 -9.51
N ASN A 232 9.10 21.17 -8.25
CA ASN A 232 10.29 21.94 -7.87
C ASN A 232 11.51 21.04 -7.66
N ARG A 233 11.27 19.76 -7.42
CA ARG A 233 12.29 18.76 -7.14
C ARG A 233 11.93 17.41 -7.76
N VAL A 234 12.93 16.73 -8.30
CA VAL A 234 12.86 15.31 -8.65
C VAL A 234 13.89 14.54 -7.82
N ASP A 235 13.43 13.49 -7.16
CA ASP A 235 14.29 12.53 -6.46
C ASP A 235 14.23 11.20 -7.21
N LEU A 236 15.35 10.82 -7.79
CA LEU A 236 15.53 9.58 -8.51
C LEU A 236 16.07 8.51 -7.56
N TYR A 237 15.46 7.34 -7.53
CA TYR A 237 15.89 6.17 -6.77
C TYR A 237 16.17 5.06 -7.76
N VAL A 238 17.44 4.71 -7.93
CA VAL A 238 17.89 3.71 -8.89
C VAL A 238 18.36 2.48 -8.14
N THR A 239 17.65 1.38 -8.32
CA THR A 239 17.90 0.14 -7.58
C THR A 239 18.01 -1.05 -8.52
N ALA A 240 18.59 -2.14 -8.01
CA ALA A 240 18.64 -3.38 -8.76
C ALA A 240 17.24 -4.03 -8.78
N HIS A 241 16.61 -4.10 -7.61
CA HIS A 241 15.34 -4.78 -7.40
C HIS A 241 14.25 -3.84 -6.88
N GLN A 242 13.01 -4.34 -6.94
CA GLN A 242 11.78 -3.60 -6.70
C GLN A 242 11.63 -3.07 -5.28
N ASP A 243 12.15 -3.79 -4.29
CA ASP A 243 11.99 -3.57 -2.85
C ASP A 243 13.22 -2.91 -2.18
N ASP A 244 14.31 -2.70 -2.93
CA ASP A 244 15.58 -2.18 -2.37
C ASP A 244 15.41 -0.76 -1.79
N HIS A 245 14.59 0.10 -2.41
CA HIS A 245 14.39 1.47 -1.91
C HIS A 245 13.47 1.50 -0.68
N GLU A 246 12.54 0.54 -0.59
CA GLU A 246 11.75 0.30 0.61
C GLU A 246 12.62 -0.16 1.78
N LEU A 247 13.67 -0.94 1.53
CA LEU A 247 14.57 -1.44 2.57
C LEU A 247 15.65 -0.44 2.97
N PHE A 248 16.41 0.06 1.99
CA PHE A 248 17.67 0.77 2.24
C PHE A 248 17.56 2.27 2.06
N MET A 249 16.45 2.77 1.52
CA MET A 249 16.26 4.19 1.19
C MET A 249 14.91 4.72 1.68
N SER A 250 14.27 4.09 2.66
CA SER A 250 12.90 4.41 3.10
C SER A 250 12.73 5.85 3.56
N ALA A 251 13.64 6.35 4.39
CA ALA A 251 13.55 7.70 4.96
C ALA A 251 13.49 8.81 3.88
N PRO A 252 14.43 8.92 2.92
CA PRO A 252 14.30 9.93 1.87
C PRO A 252 13.08 9.71 0.97
N VAL A 253 12.69 8.46 0.69
CA VAL A 253 11.49 8.16 -0.11
C VAL A 253 10.23 8.67 0.61
N TYR A 254 10.12 8.44 1.93
CA TYR A 254 9.03 8.94 2.76
C TYR A 254 8.87 10.46 2.62
N TYR A 255 9.96 11.21 2.72
CA TYR A 255 9.94 12.67 2.57
C TYR A 255 9.64 13.13 1.14
N SER A 256 10.11 12.40 0.14
CA SER A 256 9.87 12.69 -1.27
C SER A 256 8.38 12.56 -1.62
N ILE A 257 7.76 11.45 -1.23
CA ILE A 257 6.33 11.20 -1.48
C ILE A 257 5.45 12.14 -0.65
N LYS A 258 5.82 12.44 0.60
CA LYS A 258 5.09 13.37 1.47
C LYS A 258 5.02 14.80 0.92
N ASN A 259 6.01 15.24 0.13
CA ASN A 259 6.07 16.61 -0.36
C ASN A 259 5.24 16.80 -1.65
N PRO A 260 4.22 17.67 -1.67
CA PRO A 260 3.34 17.88 -2.82
C PRO A 260 4.00 18.63 -4.00
N THR A 261 5.31 18.91 -3.95
CA THR A 261 6.05 19.54 -5.05
C THR A 261 7.32 18.77 -5.43
N THR A 262 7.51 17.59 -4.83
CA THR A 262 8.58 16.66 -5.15
C THR A 262 8.01 15.49 -5.92
N LYS A 263 8.64 15.15 -7.05
CA LYS A 263 8.37 13.93 -7.80
C LYS A 263 9.38 12.85 -7.40
N SER A 264 8.91 11.68 -7.00
CA SER A 264 9.74 10.51 -6.72
C SER A 264 9.78 9.59 -7.94
N VAL A 265 10.96 9.29 -8.45
CA VAL A 265 11.13 8.45 -9.65
C VAL A 265 11.92 7.21 -9.27
N PHE A 266 11.31 6.04 -9.37
CA PHE A 266 11.92 4.74 -9.10
C PHE A 266 12.31 4.08 -10.42
N VAL A 267 13.56 3.64 -10.52
CA VAL A 267 14.07 2.91 -11.69
C VAL A 267 14.64 1.57 -11.21
N TYR A 268 14.01 0.49 -11.65
CA TYR A 268 14.42 -0.88 -11.34
C TYR A 268 15.19 -1.44 -12.52
N MET A 269 16.49 -1.65 -12.32
CA MET A 269 17.37 -2.13 -13.39
C MET A 269 17.12 -3.59 -13.74
N SER A 270 16.66 -4.41 -12.79
CA SER A 270 16.28 -5.80 -13.03
C SER A 270 14.79 -6.06 -12.78
N ALA A 271 14.34 -7.25 -13.19
CA ALA A 271 13.05 -7.82 -12.88
C ALA A 271 12.97 -8.34 -11.43
N GLY A 272 14.10 -8.47 -10.73
CA GLY A 272 14.13 -9.05 -9.40
C GLY A 272 13.65 -10.50 -9.38
N ASP A 273 13.85 -11.24 -10.46
CA ASP A 273 13.27 -12.55 -10.64
C ASP A 273 13.98 -13.65 -9.84
N ALA A 274 15.14 -13.40 -9.22
CA ALA A 274 15.89 -14.44 -8.50
C ALA A 274 16.04 -15.77 -9.28
N GLY A 275 16.09 -15.72 -10.61
CA GLY A 275 16.13 -16.88 -11.51
C GLY A 275 14.78 -17.57 -11.77
N GLN A 276 13.69 -17.08 -11.20
CA GLN A 276 12.34 -17.60 -11.37
C GLN A 276 11.70 -17.13 -12.68
N THR A 277 10.78 -17.93 -13.21
CA THR A 277 10.07 -17.64 -14.48
C THR A 277 8.55 -17.83 -14.37
N ASP A 278 8.05 -17.99 -13.16
CA ASP A 278 6.70 -18.45 -12.82
C ASP A 278 5.78 -17.34 -12.29
N GLY A 279 6.02 -16.10 -12.73
CA GLY A 279 5.22 -14.95 -12.30
C GLY A 279 5.84 -14.15 -11.15
N TRP A 280 7.00 -14.58 -10.64
CA TRP A 280 7.64 -13.95 -9.48
C TRP A 280 8.00 -12.47 -9.69
N TYR A 281 8.54 -12.10 -10.84
CA TYR A 281 8.90 -10.70 -11.10
C TYR A 281 7.65 -9.79 -11.09
N GLN A 282 6.53 -10.24 -11.68
CA GLN A 282 5.27 -9.50 -11.66
C GLN A 282 4.73 -9.34 -10.23
N ALA A 283 5.00 -10.32 -9.37
CA ALA A 283 4.63 -10.24 -7.96
C ALA A 283 5.45 -9.18 -7.23
N ARG A 284 6.77 -9.10 -7.46
CA ARG A 284 7.62 -8.03 -6.90
C ARG A 284 7.23 -6.65 -7.41
N GLU A 285 6.90 -6.52 -8.70
CA GLU A 285 6.32 -5.27 -9.24
C GLU A 285 5.02 -4.90 -8.52
N ALA A 286 4.11 -5.85 -8.32
CA ALA A 286 2.87 -5.61 -7.59
C ALA A 286 3.14 -5.21 -6.12
N GLY A 287 4.15 -5.80 -5.49
CA GLY A 287 4.61 -5.45 -4.14
C GLY A 287 5.04 -3.99 -4.03
N THR A 288 6.01 -3.55 -4.83
CA THR A 288 6.50 -2.16 -4.75
C THR A 288 5.44 -1.12 -5.12
N LEU A 289 4.54 -1.44 -6.07
CA LEU A 289 3.41 -0.57 -6.39
C LEU A 289 2.42 -0.48 -5.21
N ALA A 290 2.21 -1.57 -4.47
CA ALA A 290 1.41 -1.56 -3.24
C ALA A 290 2.08 -0.72 -2.13
N SER A 291 3.41 -0.77 -2.00
CA SER A 291 4.19 0.11 -1.11
C SER A 291 3.93 1.59 -1.41
N SER A 292 4.11 2.00 -2.67
CA SER A 292 3.92 3.39 -3.08
C SER A 292 2.48 3.84 -2.92
N LYS A 293 1.51 3.00 -3.31
CA LYS A 293 0.08 3.27 -3.09
C LYS A 293 -0.24 3.49 -1.61
N THR A 294 0.43 2.77 -0.71
CA THR A 294 0.23 2.87 0.74
C THR A 294 0.66 4.23 1.27
N TRP A 295 1.83 4.72 0.90
CA TRP A 295 2.29 6.04 1.32
C TRP A 295 1.54 7.18 0.63
N ILE A 296 1.18 7.05 -0.65
CA ILE A 296 0.29 8.02 -1.32
C ILE A 296 -1.05 8.14 -0.59
N ASN A 297 -1.66 7.01 -0.21
CA ASN A 297 -2.87 7.00 0.62
C ASN A 297 -2.62 7.63 1.99
N MET A 298 -1.52 7.26 2.66
CA MET A 298 -1.18 7.75 3.99
C MET A 298 -1.11 9.28 4.04
N PHE A 299 -0.49 9.92 3.03
CA PHE A 299 -0.36 11.37 3.00
C PHE A 299 -1.58 12.08 2.39
N GLY A 300 -2.32 11.43 1.49
CA GLY A 300 -3.55 11.99 0.93
C GLY A 300 -3.36 13.24 0.07
N ASN A 301 -2.16 13.46 -0.49
CA ASN A 301 -1.87 14.61 -1.35
C ASN A 301 -2.29 14.38 -2.81
N TYR A 302 -2.31 13.12 -3.25
CA TYR A 302 -2.57 12.73 -4.64
C TYR A 302 -3.44 11.49 -4.73
N SER A 303 -4.03 11.29 -5.90
CA SER A 303 -4.78 10.08 -6.20
C SER A 303 -3.87 8.83 -6.12
N PRO A 304 -4.26 7.79 -5.37
CA PRO A 304 -3.50 6.55 -5.19
C PRO A 304 -3.69 5.56 -6.36
N VAL A 305 -4.12 6.07 -7.50
CA VAL A 305 -4.65 5.28 -8.61
C VAL A 305 -3.55 5.15 -9.66
N PRO A 306 -3.07 3.92 -9.92
CA PRO A 306 -2.00 3.72 -10.85
C PRO A 306 -2.46 4.00 -12.28
N THR A 307 -1.65 4.77 -13.02
CA THR A 307 -1.76 4.88 -14.47
C THR A 307 -0.58 4.15 -15.10
N SER A 308 -0.86 3.19 -15.98
CA SER A 308 0.14 2.37 -16.66
C SER A 308 0.32 2.82 -18.10
N SER A 309 1.56 2.85 -18.57
CA SER A 309 1.92 3.14 -19.96
C SER A 309 3.24 2.47 -20.33
N THR A 310 3.47 2.21 -21.61
CA THR A 310 4.78 1.81 -22.13
C THR A 310 5.38 3.00 -22.87
N VAL A 311 6.61 3.38 -22.54
CA VAL A 311 7.30 4.52 -23.15
C VAL A 311 8.54 4.06 -23.89
N LEU A 312 8.79 4.61 -25.07
CA LEU A 312 10.00 4.36 -25.85
C LEU A 312 11.11 5.32 -25.42
N LEU A 313 12.12 4.81 -24.73
CA LEU A 313 13.24 5.60 -24.22
C LEU A 313 14.56 4.95 -24.66
N SER A 314 15.40 5.72 -25.36
CA SER A 314 16.68 5.24 -25.90
C SER A 314 16.57 3.95 -26.73
N GLY A 315 15.47 3.77 -27.46
CA GLY A 315 15.22 2.59 -28.29
C GLY A 315 14.65 1.37 -27.54
N HIS A 316 14.27 1.53 -26.26
CA HIS A 316 13.67 0.48 -25.45
C HIS A 316 12.26 0.86 -25.00
N HIS A 317 11.32 -0.06 -25.16
CA HIS A 317 9.97 0.04 -24.59
C HIS A 317 10.02 -0.33 -23.11
N ILE A 318 9.89 0.68 -22.26
CA ILE A 318 9.98 0.54 -20.80
C ILE A 318 8.58 0.72 -20.18
N GLN A 319 8.20 -0.20 -19.30
CA GLN A 319 6.98 -0.07 -18.53
C GLN A 319 7.10 1.08 -17.53
N LYS A 320 6.21 2.06 -17.65
CA LYS A 320 6.06 3.20 -16.76
C LYS A 320 4.74 3.11 -16.00
N ILE A 321 4.78 3.29 -14.68
CA ILE A 321 3.58 3.34 -13.84
C ILE A 321 3.65 4.59 -12.95
N THR A 322 2.61 5.41 -12.96
CA THR A 322 2.52 6.61 -12.12
C THR A 322 1.47 6.41 -11.03
N ILE A 323 1.82 6.70 -9.77
CA ILE A 323 0.91 6.68 -8.61
C ILE A 323 1.08 7.99 -7.83
N GLY A 324 0.15 8.92 -8.00
CA GLY A 324 0.26 10.26 -7.41
C GLY A 324 1.51 11.01 -7.88
N ASN A 325 2.42 11.36 -6.96
CA ASN A 325 3.72 11.97 -7.29
C ASN A 325 4.86 10.95 -7.46
N THR A 326 4.56 9.65 -7.52
CA THR A 326 5.56 8.62 -7.85
C THR A 326 5.51 8.22 -9.31
N VAL A 327 6.67 7.86 -9.86
CA VAL A 327 6.81 7.25 -11.18
C VAL A 327 7.74 6.04 -11.07
N HIS A 328 7.30 4.89 -11.56
CA HIS A 328 8.03 3.63 -11.55
C HIS A 328 8.40 3.23 -12.97
N TYR A 329 9.67 2.92 -13.19
CA TYR A 329 10.21 2.42 -14.45
C TYR A 329 10.79 1.02 -14.25
N PHE A 330 10.25 0.04 -14.99
CA PHE A 330 10.69 -1.35 -14.92
C PHE A 330 11.45 -1.71 -16.18
N LEU A 331 12.78 -1.88 -16.09
CA LEU A 331 13.60 -2.30 -17.23
C LEU A 331 13.41 -3.79 -17.56
N ARG A 332 13.01 -4.60 -16.57
CA ARG A 332 12.66 -6.03 -16.72
C ARG A 332 13.75 -6.92 -17.35
N LEU A 333 15.02 -6.51 -17.27
CA LEU A 333 16.14 -7.43 -17.44
C LEU A 333 16.10 -8.46 -16.31
N SER A 334 16.17 -9.75 -16.60
CA SER A 334 16.36 -10.72 -15.52
C SER A 334 17.63 -10.40 -14.73
N GLU A 335 17.72 -10.82 -13.47
CA GLU A 335 18.92 -10.62 -12.64
C GLU A 335 20.18 -11.15 -13.35
N ALA A 336 20.09 -12.35 -13.93
CA ALA A 336 21.17 -12.94 -14.72
C ALA A 336 21.49 -12.15 -16.01
N ASN A 337 20.48 -11.56 -16.66
CA ASN A 337 20.68 -10.73 -17.85
C ASN A 337 21.27 -9.36 -17.49
N LEU A 338 20.87 -8.77 -16.37
CA LEU A 338 21.45 -7.53 -15.86
C LEU A 338 22.94 -7.72 -15.57
N ASP A 339 23.31 -8.79 -14.86
CA ASP A 339 24.72 -9.11 -14.59
C ASP A 339 25.54 -9.26 -15.89
N LYS A 340 25.02 -10.02 -16.86
CA LYS A 340 25.64 -10.16 -18.19
C LYS A 340 25.88 -8.80 -18.87
N VAL A 341 24.89 -7.93 -18.85
CA VAL A 341 24.95 -6.62 -19.52
C VAL A 341 25.90 -5.66 -18.80
N LEU A 342 25.85 -5.60 -17.46
CA LEU A 342 26.62 -4.63 -16.67
C LEU A 342 28.07 -5.04 -16.42
N ASN A 343 28.32 -6.33 -16.18
CA ASN A 343 29.60 -6.84 -15.71
C ASN A 343 30.34 -7.67 -16.77
N SER A 344 29.61 -8.38 -17.62
CA SER A 344 30.21 -9.18 -18.71
C SER A 344 30.17 -8.49 -20.08
N GLY A 345 29.57 -7.31 -20.20
CA GLY A 345 29.40 -6.60 -21.47
C GLY A 345 28.65 -7.39 -22.55
N THR A 346 27.86 -8.39 -22.13
CA THR A 346 27.17 -9.32 -23.02
C THR A 346 25.73 -8.87 -23.21
N LYS A 347 25.31 -8.76 -24.47
CA LYS A 347 23.95 -8.29 -24.79
C LYS A 347 22.87 -9.22 -24.23
N ALA A 348 21.80 -8.63 -23.70
CA ALA A 348 20.63 -9.38 -23.25
C ALA A 348 19.36 -8.55 -23.43
N ALA A 349 18.22 -9.24 -23.55
CA ALA A 349 16.90 -8.62 -23.69
C ALA A 349 16.10 -8.74 -22.37
N PRO A 350 15.17 -7.81 -22.12
CA PRO A 350 14.24 -7.90 -21.00
C PRO A 350 13.14 -8.93 -21.26
N PHE A 351 12.43 -9.36 -20.20
CA PHE A 351 11.39 -10.39 -20.28
C PHE A 351 10.22 -10.02 -21.18
N ASP A 352 9.83 -8.74 -21.21
CA ASP A 352 8.67 -8.25 -21.95
C ASP A 352 9.00 -7.70 -23.34
N GLN A 353 10.28 -7.53 -23.68
CA GLN A 353 10.75 -7.10 -25.01
C GLN A 353 11.90 -7.98 -25.51
N SER A 354 11.60 -9.24 -25.84
CA SER A 354 12.60 -10.27 -26.22
C SER A 354 13.50 -9.92 -27.42
N GLN A 355 13.16 -8.87 -28.19
CA GLN A 355 13.92 -8.41 -29.36
C GLN A 355 14.70 -7.11 -29.10
N GLU A 356 14.54 -6.47 -27.94
CA GLU A 356 15.14 -5.18 -27.61
C GLU A 356 16.34 -5.35 -26.68
N PHE A 357 17.50 -5.61 -27.27
CA PHE A 357 18.70 -5.93 -26.52
C PHE A 357 19.39 -4.70 -25.94
N TYR A 358 19.67 -4.74 -24.65
CA TYR A 358 20.69 -3.89 -24.04
C TYR A 358 22.05 -4.48 -24.41
N ALA A 359 22.83 -3.76 -25.21
CA ALA A 359 24.10 -4.28 -25.73
C ALA A 359 25.16 -4.45 -24.64
N ASN A 360 25.20 -3.54 -23.66
CA ASN A 360 26.19 -3.44 -22.59
C ASN A 360 25.75 -2.37 -21.56
N ALA A 361 26.58 -2.12 -20.54
CA ALA A 361 26.36 -1.08 -19.54
C ALA A 361 26.09 0.32 -20.11
N ALA A 362 26.65 0.68 -21.28
CA ALA A 362 26.38 1.98 -21.90
C ALA A 362 24.94 2.10 -22.41
N ALA A 363 24.34 1.02 -22.92
CA ALA A 363 22.93 1.00 -23.29
C ALA A 363 22.01 1.20 -22.07
N VAL A 364 22.34 0.58 -20.94
CA VAL A 364 21.61 0.79 -19.67
C VAL A 364 21.75 2.24 -19.20
N LYS A 365 22.97 2.83 -19.26
CA LYS A 365 23.20 4.25 -18.95
C LYS A 365 22.40 5.18 -19.87
N ALA A 366 22.27 4.85 -21.16
CA ALA A 366 21.49 5.64 -22.10
C ALA A 366 19.98 5.60 -21.78
N ALA A 367 19.44 4.44 -21.41
CA ALA A 367 18.07 4.33 -20.93
C ALA A 367 17.84 5.12 -19.62
N LEU A 368 18.76 4.99 -18.65
CA LEU A 368 18.68 5.74 -17.39
C LEU A 368 18.76 7.25 -17.62
N LYS A 369 19.66 7.71 -18.50
CA LYS A 369 19.75 9.11 -18.94
C LYS A 369 18.41 9.58 -19.53
N ALA A 370 17.82 8.80 -20.43
CA ALA A 370 16.55 9.14 -21.06
C ALA A 370 15.41 9.25 -20.04
N ILE A 371 15.36 8.37 -19.03
CA ILE A 371 14.40 8.45 -17.92
C ILE A 371 14.61 9.74 -17.12
N LEU A 372 15.86 10.02 -16.71
CA LEU A 372 16.17 11.20 -15.89
C LEU A 372 15.80 12.49 -16.62
N VAL A 373 16.16 12.62 -17.90
CA VAL A 373 15.76 13.77 -18.73
C VAL A 373 14.23 13.85 -18.84
N ALA A 374 13.55 12.75 -19.16
CA ALA A 374 12.10 12.75 -19.30
C ALA A 374 11.36 13.20 -18.03
N GLU A 375 11.89 12.87 -16.85
CA GLU A 375 11.23 13.19 -15.58
C GLU A 375 11.66 14.51 -14.94
N ALA A 376 12.88 14.98 -15.22
CA ALA A 376 13.50 16.11 -14.55
C ALA A 376 13.84 17.30 -15.45
N SER A 377 13.45 17.28 -16.73
CA SER A 377 13.58 18.47 -17.59
C SER A 377 12.90 19.69 -16.96
N LYS A 378 13.62 20.82 -16.95
CA LYS A 378 13.16 22.11 -16.37
C LYS A 378 12.82 22.06 -14.87
N VAL A 379 13.38 21.11 -14.11
CA VAL A 379 13.21 21.05 -12.66
C VAL A 379 14.40 21.70 -11.96
N ALA A 380 14.11 22.53 -10.95
CA ALA A 380 15.13 23.32 -10.26
C ALA A 380 16.15 22.48 -9.48
N LYS A 381 15.72 21.36 -8.89
CA LYS A 381 16.56 20.48 -8.08
C LYS A 381 16.38 19.02 -8.46
N VAL A 382 17.49 18.34 -8.71
CA VAL A 382 17.51 16.90 -8.99
C VAL A 382 18.44 16.20 -8.02
N THR A 383 17.95 15.13 -7.39
CA THR A 383 18.79 14.23 -6.60
C THR A 383 18.68 12.80 -7.09
N ALA A 384 19.72 12.00 -6.88
CA ALA A 384 19.76 10.59 -7.22
C ALA A 384 20.28 9.76 -6.04
N SER A 385 19.54 8.73 -5.68
CA SER A 385 19.88 7.75 -4.66
C SER A 385 20.07 6.38 -5.30
N TYR A 386 21.10 5.66 -4.88
CA TYR A 386 21.49 4.36 -5.46
C TYR A 386 22.31 3.55 -4.45
N GLY A 387 22.53 2.26 -4.70
CA GLY A 387 23.33 1.39 -3.82
C GLY A 387 24.81 1.80 -3.76
N ASP A 388 25.41 1.88 -2.57
CA ASP A 388 26.84 2.13 -2.44
C ASP A 388 27.63 0.96 -3.05
N TYR A 389 28.71 1.31 -3.73
CA TYR A 389 29.54 0.38 -4.51
C TYR A 389 31.04 0.60 -4.25
N LEU A 390 31.39 1.58 -3.42
CA LEU A 390 32.78 1.95 -3.15
C LEU A 390 33.26 1.37 -1.83
N ILE A 391 32.38 1.28 -0.83
CA ILE A 391 32.71 0.83 0.51
C ILE A 391 32.13 -0.56 0.73
N ASP A 392 33.00 -1.52 1.07
CA ASP A 392 32.69 -2.95 1.24
C ASP A 392 31.73 -3.51 0.17
N PRO A 393 32.10 -3.46 -1.12
CA PRO A 393 31.23 -3.92 -2.19
C PRO A 393 30.96 -5.43 -2.17
N ASN A 394 31.76 -6.21 -1.43
CA ASN A 394 31.57 -7.66 -1.29
C ASN A 394 30.58 -8.02 -0.17
N GLY A 395 30.26 -7.07 0.72
CA GLY A 395 29.24 -7.23 1.76
C GLY A 395 27.81 -7.12 1.25
N ASP A 396 27.61 -6.90 -0.06
CA ASP A 396 26.30 -6.70 -0.68
C ASP A 396 26.10 -7.56 -1.92
N HIS A 397 24.85 -7.60 -2.39
CA HIS A 397 24.50 -8.27 -3.62
C HIS A 397 25.18 -7.60 -4.83
N VAL A 398 25.78 -8.40 -5.71
CA VAL A 398 26.53 -7.89 -6.88
C VAL A 398 25.70 -6.96 -7.77
N LEU A 399 24.39 -7.19 -7.87
CA LEU A 399 23.52 -6.30 -8.66
C LEU A 399 23.28 -4.96 -7.98
N HIS A 400 23.27 -4.89 -6.65
CA HIS A 400 23.14 -3.61 -5.92
C HIS A 400 24.36 -2.73 -6.25
N THR A 401 25.56 -3.28 -6.06
CA THR A 401 26.82 -2.57 -6.31
C THR A 401 27.01 -2.24 -7.79
N SER A 402 26.64 -3.14 -8.70
CA SER A 402 26.71 -2.89 -10.15
C SER A 402 25.76 -1.79 -10.61
N SER A 403 24.52 -1.79 -10.10
CA SER A 403 23.53 -0.75 -10.41
C SER A 403 23.94 0.61 -9.85
N GLY A 404 24.48 0.62 -8.62
CA GLY A 404 25.07 1.80 -7.99
C GLY A 404 26.23 2.38 -8.79
N ARG A 405 27.20 1.54 -9.16
CA ARG A 405 28.34 1.91 -10.00
C ARG A 405 27.90 2.54 -11.31
N VAL A 406 27.01 1.87 -12.05
CA VAL A 406 26.56 2.32 -13.38
C VAL A 406 25.80 3.65 -13.29
N THR A 407 25.00 3.84 -12.23
CA THR A 407 24.31 5.10 -11.93
C THR A 407 25.31 6.21 -11.66
N ALA A 408 26.27 6.00 -10.75
CA ALA A 408 27.29 6.98 -10.41
C ALA A 408 28.20 7.32 -11.59
N GLU A 409 28.61 6.34 -12.40
CA GLU A 409 29.38 6.56 -13.62
C GLU A 409 28.65 7.49 -14.59
N LEU A 410 27.35 7.27 -14.82
CA LEU A 410 26.54 8.16 -15.66
C LEU A 410 26.50 9.58 -15.08
N LEU A 411 26.13 9.71 -13.81
CA LEU A 411 25.93 11.02 -13.19
C LEU A 411 27.22 11.83 -13.09
N ASN A 412 28.37 11.18 -12.95
CA ASN A 412 29.66 11.87 -12.84
C ASN A 412 30.31 12.18 -14.20
N SER A 413 30.04 11.38 -15.24
CA SER A 413 30.65 11.56 -16.56
C SER A 413 29.80 12.40 -17.53
N ASP A 414 28.48 12.41 -17.38
CA ASP A 414 27.60 13.13 -18.30
C ASP A 414 27.59 14.63 -18.03
N ALA A 415 27.89 15.42 -19.06
CA ALA A 415 27.95 16.88 -18.96
C ALA A 415 26.60 17.53 -18.57
N ALA A 416 25.47 16.85 -18.79
CA ALA A 416 24.17 17.35 -18.36
C ALA A 416 23.95 17.21 -16.84
N PHE A 417 24.63 16.26 -16.19
CA PHE A 417 24.34 15.85 -14.81
C PHE A 417 25.43 16.18 -13.82
N ASN A 418 26.69 16.11 -14.24
CA ASN A 418 27.86 16.12 -13.36
C ASN A 418 28.05 17.41 -12.55
N THR A 419 27.39 18.51 -12.93
CA THR A 419 27.40 19.78 -12.20
C THR A 419 26.15 20.04 -11.35
N CYS A 420 25.04 19.32 -11.58
CA CYS A 420 23.73 19.68 -11.03
C CYS A 420 23.00 18.58 -10.25
N VAL A 421 23.22 17.29 -10.55
CA VAL A 421 22.51 16.19 -9.88
C VAL A 421 23.25 15.80 -8.61
N SER A 422 22.66 16.11 -7.45
CA SER A 422 23.23 15.66 -6.16
C SER A 422 23.01 14.16 -5.97
N GLN A 423 23.98 13.47 -5.38
CA GLN A 423 23.98 12.01 -5.26
C GLN A 423 24.00 11.59 -3.79
N THR A 424 23.32 10.50 -3.47
CA THR A 424 23.31 9.91 -2.13
C THR A 424 23.39 8.39 -2.25
N PRO A 425 24.59 7.81 -2.11
CA PRO A 425 24.74 6.36 -2.02
C PRO A 425 24.14 5.83 -0.71
N PHE A 426 23.50 4.66 -0.77
CA PHE A 426 22.95 3.95 0.39
C PHE A 426 23.53 2.56 0.46
N PHE A 427 23.92 2.13 1.66
CA PHE A 427 24.33 0.76 1.86
C PHE A 427 23.14 -0.19 1.84
N GLY A 428 23.34 -1.36 1.23
CA GLY A 428 22.42 -2.50 1.26
C GLY A 428 22.79 -3.46 2.39
N TYR A 429 23.11 -4.70 2.02
CA TYR A 429 23.34 -5.78 2.99
C TYR A 429 24.63 -5.64 3.81
N GLN A 430 25.54 -4.71 3.46
CA GLN A 430 26.74 -4.42 4.24
C GLN A 430 26.41 -4.08 5.71
N HIS A 431 25.25 -3.45 5.94
CA HIS A 431 24.80 -3.01 7.27
C HIS A 431 23.51 -3.73 7.72
N TRP A 432 23.18 -4.90 7.15
CA TRP A 432 21.94 -5.64 7.48
C TRP A 432 21.80 -5.87 9.00
N LEU A 433 22.90 -6.21 9.67
CA LEU A 433 22.91 -6.61 11.08
C LEU A 433 23.25 -5.47 12.05
N ASP A 434 23.41 -4.26 11.55
CA ASP A 434 23.75 -3.11 12.39
C ASP A 434 22.56 -2.66 13.24
N THR A 435 22.76 -1.61 14.02
CA THR A 435 21.69 -1.05 14.86
C THR A 435 20.64 -0.36 13.98
N VAL A 436 19.37 -0.39 14.37
CA VAL A 436 18.34 0.44 13.71
C VAL A 436 18.74 1.91 13.88
N ASN A 437 18.89 2.64 12.77
CA ASN A 437 19.30 4.05 12.77
C ASN A 437 18.18 5.00 12.29
N GLU A 438 17.13 4.46 11.66
CA GLU A 438 15.92 5.20 11.34
C GLU A 438 15.09 5.46 12.59
N VAL A 439 14.46 6.63 12.67
CA VAL A 439 13.63 7.06 13.79
C VAL A 439 12.18 7.23 13.36
N ASP A 440 11.26 7.38 14.31
CA ASP A 440 9.87 7.69 13.98
C ASP A 440 9.72 9.16 13.53
N PRO A 441 8.82 9.46 12.57
CA PRO A 441 7.75 8.58 12.05
C PRO A 441 8.15 7.65 10.89
N GLU A 442 9.35 7.78 10.32
CA GLU A 442 9.78 7.06 9.12
C GLU A 442 9.86 5.55 9.38
N LEU A 443 10.43 5.15 10.53
CA LEU A 443 10.57 3.76 10.94
C LEU A 443 9.21 3.03 10.97
N THR A 444 8.20 3.63 11.64
CA THR A 444 6.85 3.06 11.67
C THR A 444 6.22 3.07 10.28
N ALA A 445 6.40 4.14 9.50
CA ALA A 445 5.85 4.23 8.14
C ALA A 445 6.45 3.18 7.19
N GLN A 446 7.75 2.87 7.31
CA GLN A 446 8.43 1.83 6.55
C GLN A 446 7.82 0.46 6.85
N ARG A 447 7.58 0.13 8.13
CA ARG A 447 6.93 -1.15 8.49
C ARG A 447 5.54 -1.30 7.88
N VAL A 448 4.75 -0.22 7.87
CA VAL A 448 3.41 -0.23 7.26
C VAL A 448 3.51 -0.46 5.74
N MET A 449 4.45 0.21 5.08
CA MET A 449 4.70 0.04 3.65
C MET A 449 5.20 -1.37 3.34
N TRP A 450 6.16 -1.91 4.09
CA TRP A 450 6.67 -3.27 3.93
C TRP A 450 5.56 -4.32 4.06
N LEU A 451 4.54 -4.05 4.88
CA LEU A 451 3.42 -4.97 5.08
C LEU A 451 2.58 -5.02 3.82
N GLN A 452 2.33 -3.85 3.23
CA GLN A 452 1.57 -3.74 2.00
C GLN A 452 2.33 -4.26 0.79
N LEU A 453 3.67 -4.16 0.80
CA LEU A 453 4.53 -4.85 -0.16
C LEU A 453 4.27 -6.36 -0.11
N GLY A 454 4.37 -6.98 1.07
CA GLY A 454 4.12 -8.40 1.27
C GLY A 454 2.71 -8.83 0.85
N VAL A 455 1.69 -8.02 1.18
CA VAL A 455 0.30 -8.24 0.73
C VAL A 455 0.18 -8.18 -0.80
N GLY A 456 0.86 -7.21 -1.43
CA GLY A 456 0.88 -7.06 -2.89
C GLY A 456 1.50 -8.27 -3.60
N ILE A 457 2.62 -8.78 -3.07
CA ILE A 457 3.26 -10.01 -3.55
C ILE A 457 2.32 -11.21 -3.35
N LEU A 458 1.81 -11.41 -2.14
CA LEU A 458 0.96 -12.57 -1.81
C LEU A 458 -0.29 -12.63 -2.69
N ALA A 459 -0.86 -11.49 -3.06
CA ALA A 459 -2.02 -11.43 -3.96
C ALA A 459 -1.73 -11.90 -5.40
N LYS A 460 -0.46 -11.89 -5.82
CA LYS A 460 -0.02 -12.34 -7.15
C LYS A 460 0.68 -13.69 -7.14
N TYR A 461 1.30 -14.03 -6.01
CA TYR A 461 2.18 -15.18 -5.87
C TYR A 461 1.95 -15.83 -4.50
N PRO A 462 0.77 -16.46 -4.31
CA PRO A 462 0.28 -16.92 -3.00
C PRO A 462 1.15 -18.00 -2.34
N GLN A 463 2.02 -18.65 -3.10
CA GLN A 463 2.99 -19.64 -2.60
C GLN A 463 4.16 -19.02 -1.82
N ARG A 464 4.41 -17.71 -1.92
CA ARG A 464 5.46 -17.01 -1.16
C ARG A 464 4.85 -16.27 0.02
N THR A 465 4.80 -16.92 1.17
CA THR A 465 4.19 -16.39 2.40
C THR A 465 5.19 -15.76 3.38
N ASP A 466 6.49 -15.94 3.11
CA ASP A 466 7.62 -15.59 3.98
C ASP A 466 8.27 -14.24 3.65
N TYR A 467 7.91 -13.59 2.54
CA TYR A 467 8.56 -12.36 2.08
C TYR A 467 8.55 -11.23 3.12
N TRP A 468 7.44 -11.09 3.87
CA TRP A 468 7.39 -10.14 4.98
C TRP A 468 8.48 -10.44 6.01
N SER A 469 8.61 -11.70 6.43
CA SER A 469 9.53 -12.10 7.49
C SER A 469 11.00 -12.04 7.08
N GLU A 470 11.35 -12.39 5.85
CA GLU A 470 12.74 -12.54 5.41
C GLU A 470 13.55 -11.24 5.56
N HIS A 471 12.98 -10.10 5.17
CA HIS A 471 13.67 -8.81 5.26
C HIS A 471 13.14 -7.92 6.39
N SER A 472 12.16 -8.37 7.18
CA SER A 472 11.66 -7.61 8.33
C SER A 472 12.77 -7.21 9.31
N ALA A 473 13.80 -8.05 9.42
CA ALA A 473 14.97 -7.79 10.25
C ALA A 473 15.81 -6.61 9.75
N ALA A 474 15.73 -6.24 8.47
CA ALA A 474 16.47 -5.13 7.87
C ALA A 474 15.76 -3.77 8.05
N LEU A 475 14.46 -3.77 8.37
CA LEU A 475 13.68 -2.54 8.52
C LEU A 475 14.29 -1.60 9.57
N GLY A 476 14.40 -0.33 9.23
CA GLY A 476 14.96 0.74 10.04
C GLY A 476 16.47 0.94 9.88
N ARG A 477 17.11 0.26 8.92
CA ARG A 477 18.56 0.35 8.67
C ARG A 477 18.83 1.05 7.34
N VAL A 478 18.78 2.37 7.39
CA VAL A 478 18.98 3.27 6.25
C VAL A 478 20.35 3.92 6.39
N TYR A 479 21.39 3.22 5.97
CA TYR A 479 22.78 3.69 6.11
C TYR A 479 23.27 4.38 4.84
N LEU A 480 23.95 5.52 5.02
CA LEU A 480 24.40 6.39 3.93
C LEU A 480 25.89 6.18 3.66
N GLY A 481 26.24 6.05 2.38
CA GLY A 481 27.59 6.29 1.90
C GLY A 481 27.92 7.79 1.89
N THR A 482 29.00 8.17 1.20
CA THR A 482 29.42 9.58 1.13
C THR A 482 28.54 10.37 0.13
N PRO A 483 27.72 11.35 0.57
CA PRO A 483 26.89 12.11 -0.35
C PRO A 483 27.73 13.06 -1.22
N ILE A 484 27.30 13.28 -2.46
CA ILE A 484 27.91 14.25 -3.37
C ILE A 484 26.91 15.39 -3.60
N VAL A 485 27.20 16.57 -3.06
CA VAL A 485 26.34 17.75 -3.23
C VAL A 485 26.76 18.51 -4.48
N ARG A 486 25.79 18.80 -5.34
CA ARG A 486 25.96 19.60 -6.55
C ARG A 486 25.13 20.89 -6.44
N SER A 487 25.71 22.02 -6.84
CA SER A 487 25.09 23.34 -6.75
C SER A 487 24.75 23.97 -8.10
N GLY A 488 25.15 23.32 -9.21
CA GLY A 488 24.81 23.79 -10.56
C GLY A 488 23.32 23.62 -10.87
N THR A 489 22.82 24.40 -11.82
CA THR A 489 21.46 24.28 -12.35
C THR A 489 21.40 23.17 -13.40
N CYS A 490 20.37 22.33 -13.34
CA CYS A 490 20.13 21.32 -14.38
C CYS A 490 19.56 21.98 -15.64
N ASN A 491 20.35 21.96 -16.72
CA ASN A 491 20.05 22.63 -18.00
C ASN A 491 19.63 21.61 -19.08
N PHE A 492 18.62 20.78 -18.78
CA PHE A 492 18.03 19.81 -19.71
C PHE A 492 16.51 19.75 -19.60
#